data_AF-A0A973R5K3-F1
#
_entry.id   AF-A0A973R5K3-F1
#
_cell.length_a   1.000
_cell.length_b   1.000
_cell.length_c   1.000
_cell.angle_alpha   90.00
_cell.angle_beta   90.00
_cell.angle_gamma   90.00
#
_symmetry.space_group_name_H-M   'P 1'
#
loop_
_entity.id
_entity.type
_entity.pdbx_description
1 polymer ?
#
loop_
_entity_poly.entity_id
_entity_poly.type
_entity_poly.pdbx_seq_one_letter_code
_entity_poly.pdbx_strand_id
1 'polypeptide(L)'
;MSKTIDQPERLVIYVDRENDLWRVAGRTADGEELMACAAPRERSDIGDPGPTKFPWTRSTVERWFGPLVPVTPDAEVSELAAVDAALHEAFGRDESAWSLEQSARYVAEIDAVHARFETCRAVAS
;
A
#
# COMPACT_ATOMS: atom_id res chain seq x y z
N MET A 1 7.35 -18.49 -32.19
CA MET A 1 6.84 -17.14 -31.90
C MET A 1 6.54 -17.09 -30.40
N SER A 2 7.53 -16.75 -29.58
CA SER A 2 7.35 -16.62 -28.13
C SER A 2 6.79 -15.23 -27.85
N LYS A 3 5.57 -15.16 -27.33
CA LYS A 3 5.06 -13.93 -26.73
C LYS A 3 5.89 -13.65 -25.49
N THR A 4 6.74 -12.62 -25.56
CA THR A 4 7.27 -11.96 -24.37
C THR A 4 6.07 -11.50 -23.57
N ILE A 5 5.81 -12.17 -22.44
CA ILE A 5 4.93 -11.61 -21.42
C ILE A 5 5.72 -10.43 -20.88
N ASP A 6 5.34 -9.23 -21.34
CA ASP A 6 5.77 -7.98 -20.76
C ASP A 6 5.47 -8.08 -19.27
N GLN A 7 6.52 -8.09 -18.45
CA GLN A 7 6.31 -8.13 -17.01
C GLN A 7 5.51 -6.87 -16.67
N PRO A 8 4.32 -6.96 -16.06
CA PRO A 8 3.61 -5.76 -15.64
C PRO A 8 4.58 -4.98 -14.76
N GLU A 9 4.87 -3.75 -15.16
CA GLU A 9 5.80 -2.88 -14.47
C GLU A 9 5.46 -2.96 -12.98
N ARG A 10 6.39 -3.49 -12.18
CA ARG A 10 6.14 -3.76 -10.76
C ARG A 10 5.66 -2.45 -10.13
N LEU A 11 4.37 -2.40 -9.83
CA LEU A 11 3.76 -1.26 -9.16
C LEU A 11 4.37 -1.22 -7.75
N VAL A 12 5.36 -0.37 -7.55
CA VAL A 12 5.89 -0.10 -6.22
C VAL A 12 4.98 0.93 -5.59
N ILE A 13 4.24 0.49 -4.58
CA ILE A 13 3.47 1.36 -3.70
C ILE A 13 4.38 1.68 -2.52
N TYR A 14 4.25 2.88 -1.97
CA TYR A 14 4.90 3.27 -0.73
C TYR A 14 3.85 3.64 0.30
N VAL A 15 4.15 3.39 1.57
CA VAL A 15 3.33 3.79 2.70
C VAL A 15 4.13 4.76 3.55
N ASP A 16 3.51 5.87 3.95
CA ASP A 16 4.10 6.82 4.89
C ASP A 16 3.73 6.52 6.35
N ARG A 17 4.12 7.38 7.29
CA ARG A 17 3.89 7.15 8.72
C ARG A 17 2.41 7.25 9.13
N GLU A 18 1.58 7.91 8.32
CA GLU A 18 0.15 8.15 8.55
C GLU A 18 -0.72 7.07 7.86
N ASN A 19 -0.07 6.07 7.28
CA ASN A 19 -0.64 5.01 6.45
C ASN A 19 -1.25 5.52 5.15
N ASP A 20 -0.81 6.68 4.65
CA ASP A 20 -1.19 7.16 3.34
C ASP A 20 -0.28 6.55 2.26
N LEU A 21 -0.90 6.35 1.09
CA LEU A 21 -0.37 5.52 0.03
C LEU A 21 0.16 6.37 -1.11
N TRP A 22 1.40 6.12 -1.50
CA TRP A 22 2.10 6.87 -2.51
C TRP A 22 2.54 5.96 -3.65
N ARG A 23 2.23 6.34 -4.90
CA ARG A 23 2.70 5.65 -6.10
C ARG A 23 3.73 6.49 -6.84
N VAL A 24 4.63 5.83 -7.56
CA VAL A 24 5.47 6.52 -8.54
C VAL A 24 4.61 6.94 -9.73
N ALA A 25 4.47 8.25 -9.94
CA ALA A 25 3.74 8.87 -11.05
C ALA A 25 4.64 9.29 -12.21
N GLY A 26 5.97 9.25 -12.01
CA GLY A 26 6.95 9.60 -13.01
C GLY A 26 8.33 9.81 -12.40
N ARG A 27 9.23 10.40 -13.17
CA ARG A 27 10.55 10.84 -12.70
C ARG A 27 10.86 12.25 -13.20
N THR A 28 11.63 13.00 -12.43
CA THR A 28 12.21 14.26 -12.90
C THR A 28 13.28 13.98 -13.97
N ALA A 29 13.75 15.02 -14.66
CA ALA A 29 14.85 14.91 -15.63
C ALA A 29 16.14 14.33 -15.01
N ASP A 30 16.33 14.55 -13.69
CA ASP A 30 17.48 14.07 -12.93
C ASP A 30 17.25 12.66 -12.33
N GLY A 31 16.09 12.05 -12.59
CA GLY A 31 15.76 10.68 -12.19
C GLY A 31 15.07 10.52 -10.83
N GLU A 32 14.79 11.62 -10.12
CA GLU A 32 14.08 11.58 -8.84
C GLU A 32 12.63 11.13 -9.04
N GLU A 33 12.14 10.24 -8.17
CA GLU A 33 10.76 9.73 -8.24
C GLU A 33 9.75 10.84 -7.93
N LEU A 34 8.79 10.99 -8.83
CA LEU A 34 7.60 11.79 -8.62
C LEU A 34 6.54 10.89 -8.02
N MET A 35 5.94 11.34 -6.93
CA MET A 35 4.99 10.62 -6.12
C MET A 35 3.60 11.22 -6.31
N ALA A 36 2.60 10.36 -6.30
CA ALA A 36 1.21 10.78 -6.19
C ALA A 36 0.56 10.01 -5.05
N CYS A 37 -0.16 10.73 -4.18
CA CYS A 37 -1.05 10.08 -3.23
C CYS A 37 -2.17 9.38 -4.02
N ALA A 38 -2.43 8.11 -3.69
CA ALA A 38 -3.52 7.37 -4.28
C ALA A 38 -4.85 8.00 -3.83
N ALA A 39 -5.15 8.03 -2.54
CA ALA A 39 -6.40 8.60 -2.02
C ALA A 39 -6.17 9.92 -1.27
N PRO A 40 -6.06 11.07 -1.95
CA PRO A 40 -5.85 12.35 -1.26
C PRO A 40 -7.07 12.65 -0.37
N ARG A 41 -6.82 12.83 0.93
CA ARG A 41 -7.82 13.18 1.94
C ARG A 41 -7.94 14.69 2.09
N GLU A 42 -6.83 15.40 1.90
CA GLU A 42 -6.76 16.85 1.93
C GLU A 42 -5.99 17.42 0.73
N ARG A 43 -6.03 18.76 0.58
CA ARG A 43 -5.34 19.42 -0.54
C ARG A 43 -3.82 19.20 -0.51
N SER A 44 -3.24 19.00 0.66
CA SER A 44 -1.82 18.69 0.86
C SER A 44 -1.39 17.46 0.05
N ASP A 45 -2.24 16.43 0.04
CA ASP A 45 -1.94 15.10 -0.49
C ASP A 45 -1.86 15.10 -2.02
N ILE A 46 -2.50 16.08 -2.66
CA ILE A 46 -2.53 16.25 -4.12
C ILE A 46 -1.23 16.90 -4.64
N GLY A 47 -0.45 17.51 -3.75
CA GLY A 47 0.65 18.39 -4.13
C GLY A 47 0.20 19.84 -4.21
N ASP A 48 1.17 20.74 -4.33
CA ASP A 48 0.88 22.17 -4.31
C ASP A 48 0.10 22.57 -5.60
N PRO A 49 -1.17 23.01 -5.50
CA PRO A 49 -2.12 23.01 -6.63
C PRO A 49 -1.98 24.22 -7.57
N GLY A 50 -0.77 24.50 -8.04
CA GLY A 50 -0.49 25.61 -8.97
C GLY A 50 0.02 25.13 -10.34
N PRO A 51 -0.28 25.86 -11.43
CA PRO A 51 0.07 25.47 -12.81
C PRO A 51 1.57 25.44 -13.13
N THR A 52 2.42 25.88 -12.18
CA THR A 52 3.89 25.90 -12.26
C THR A 52 4.56 25.08 -11.16
N LYS A 53 3.79 24.29 -10.39
CA LYS A 53 4.24 23.72 -9.12
C LYS A 53 4.64 22.25 -9.24
N PHE A 54 5.79 21.94 -8.65
CA PHE A 54 6.46 20.66 -8.78
C PHE A 54 5.58 19.51 -8.25
N PRO A 55 5.44 18.41 -8.99
CA PRO A 55 4.89 17.17 -8.44
C PRO A 55 5.68 16.77 -7.19
N TRP A 56 5.00 16.22 -6.19
CA TRP A 56 5.64 15.73 -4.96
C TRP A 56 6.81 14.83 -5.32
N THR A 57 8.04 15.27 -5.10
CA THR A 57 9.18 14.36 -5.25
C THR A 57 9.24 13.44 -4.04
N ARG A 58 9.83 12.24 -4.18
CA ARG A 58 9.99 11.30 -3.08
C ARG A 58 10.63 11.93 -1.85
N SER A 59 11.70 12.69 -2.04
CA SER A 59 12.37 13.36 -0.92
C SER A 59 11.50 14.41 -0.24
N THR A 60 10.58 15.03 -0.99
CA THR A 60 9.65 16.02 -0.45
C THR A 60 8.53 15.33 0.32
N VAL A 61 7.99 14.21 -0.18
CA VAL A 61 7.02 13.38 0.57
C VAL A 61 7.64 12.89 1.86
N GLU A 62 8.84 12.31 1.80
CA GLU A 62 9.52 11.75 2.98
C GLU A 62 9.79 12.80 4.05
N ARG A 63 9.99 14.06 3.66
CA ARG A 63 10.17 15.19 4.57
C ARG A 63 8.89 15.60 5.28
N TRP A 64 7.75 15.56 4.61
CA TRP A 64 6.47 16.04 5.14
C TRP A 64 5.69 14.95 5.87
N PHE A 65 5.62 13.76 5.28
CA PHE A 65 4.80 12.64 5.73
C PHE A 65 5.63 11.51 6.37
N GLY A 66 6.96 11.68 6.43
CA GLY A 66 7.88 10.70 7.02
C GLY A 66 8.33 9.62 6.05
N PRO A 67 9.22 8.70 6.49
CA PRO A 67 9.85 7.73 5.62
C PRO A 67 8.86 6.88 4.82
N LEU A 68 9.09 6.76 3.52
CA LEU A 68 8.28 5.93 2.63
C LEU A 68 8.79 4.48 2.63
N VAL A 69 7.96 3.56 3.12
CA VAL A 69 8.25 2.14 3.13
C VAL A 69 7.68 1.49 1.87
N PRO A 70 8.51 0.85 1.02
CA PRO A 70 8.00 0.17 -0.17
C PRO A 70 7.16 -1.04 0.22
N VAL A 71 5.97 -1.13 -0.36
CA VAL A 71 5.10 -2.30 -0.38
C VAL A 71 5.05 -2.83 -1.82
N THR A 72 5.48 -4.08 -1.99
CA THR A 72 5.48 -4.78 -3.28
C THR A 72 4.06 -5.19 -3.70
N PRO A 73 3.81 -5.59 -4.96
CA PRO A 73 2.52 -6.14 -5.39
C PRO A 73 2.03 -7.32 -4.54
N ASP A 74 2.97 -8.07 -3.95
CA ASP A 74 2.70 -9.17 -3.01
C ASP A 74 2.60 -8.70 -1.56
N ALA A 75 2.57 -7.40 -1.28
CA ALA A 75 2.50 -6.87 0.08
C ALA A 75 1.18 -7.24 0.75
N GLU A 76 0.06 -7.20 0.03
CA GLU A 76 -1.22 -7.67 0.56
C GLU A 76 -1.12 -9.15 0.95
N VAL A 77 -0.56 -9.98 0.08
CA VAL A 77 -0.37 -11.42 0.33
C VAL A 77 0.59 -11.66 1.50
N SER A 78 1.66 -10.89 1.59
CA SER A 78 2.66 -11.00 2.66
C SER A 78 2.10 -10.56 4.01
N GLU A 79 1.27 -9.52 4.02
CA GLU A 79 0.60 -9.01 5.21
C GLU A 79 -0.49 -9.96 5.69
N LEU A 80 -1.31 -10.49 4.77
CA LEU A 80 -2.27 -11.55 5.06
C LEU A 80 -1.58 -12.77 5.68
N ALA A 81 -0.44 -13.21 5.11
CA ALA A 81 0.33 -14.33 5.65
C ALA A 81 0.91 -14.03 7.05
N ALA A 82 1.32 -12.78 7.31
CA ALA A 82 1.82 -12.38 8.63
C ALA A 82 0.70 -12.34 9.68
N VAL A 83 -0.47 -11.81 9.32
CA VAL A 83 -1.65 -11.77 10.19
C VAL A 83 -2.17 -13.19 10.48
N ASP A 84 -2.28 -14.04 9.44
CA ASP A 84 -2.63 -15.46 9.58
C ASP A 84 -1.69 -16.17 10.56
N ALA A 85 -0.38 -16.05 10.35
CA ALA A 85 0.62 -16.66 11.23
C ALA A 85 0.50 -16.18 12.68
N ALA A 86 0.31 -14.88 12.91
CA ALA A 86 0.16 -14.31 14.25
C ALA A 86 -1.12 -14.80 14.95
N LEU A 87 -2.23 -14.92 14.22
CA LEU A 87 -3.49 -15.41 14.77
C LEU A 87 -3.43 -16.92 15.05
N HIS A 88 -2.79 -17.71 14.19
CA HIS A 88 -2.53 -19.13 14.44
C HIS A 88 -1.57 -19.35 15.62
N GLU A 89 -0.62 -18.45 15.86
CA GLU A 89 0.20 -18.46 17.07
C GLU A 89 -0.63 -18.16 18.32
N ALA A 90 -1.54 -17.19 18.25
CA ALA A 90 -2.37 -16.77 19.37
C ALA A 90 -3.50 -17.76 19.71
N PHE A 91 -4.15 -18.33 18.70
CA PHE A 91 -5.37 -19.15 18.85
C PHE A 91 -5.10 -20.65 18.68
N GLY A 92 -3.92 -21.03 18.19
CA GLY A 92 -3.57 -22.39 17.81
C GLY A 92 -3.92 -22.68 16.35
N ARG A 93 -3.19 -23.63 15.74
CA ARG A 93 -3.32 -23.97 14.30
C ARG A 93 -4.57 -24.78 13.94
N ASP A 94 -5.25 -25.37 14.91
CA ASP A 94 -6.48 -26.10 14.67
C ASP A 94 -7.67 -25.14 14.75
N GLU A 95 -8.06 -24.59 13.59
CA GLU A 95 -9.16 -23.63 13.49
C GLU A 95 -10.51 -24.23 13.94
N SER A 96 -10.67 -25.55 13.89
CA SER A 96 -11.89 -26.22 14.35
C SER A 96 -12.07 -26.16 15.87
N ALA A 97 -10.98 -25.90 16.60
CA ALA A 97 -10.98 -25.74 18.04
C ALA A 97 -11.21 -24.29 18.50
N TRP A 98 -11.32 -23.33 17.56
CA TRP A 98 -11.49 -21.92 17.89
C TRP A 98 -12.88 -21.62 18.44
N SER A 99 -12.94 -20.66 19.36
CA SER A 99 -14.19 -20.08 19.80
C SER A 99 -14.80 -19.22 18.68
N LEU A 100 -16.11 -18.98 18.75
CA LEU A 100 -16.79 -18.07 17.82
C LEU A 100 -16.17 -16.65 17.82
N GLU A 101 -15.69 -16.19 18.98
CA GLU A 101 -15.01 -14.89 19.10
C GLU A 101 -13.67 -14.89 18.36
N GLN A 102 -12.89 -15.96 18.48
CA GLN A 102 -11.60 -16.11 17.77
C GLN A 102 -11.81 -16.17 16.26
N SER A 103 -12.79 -16.94 15.78
CA SER A 103 -13.14 -16.99 14.36
C SER A 103 -13.63 -15.64 13.83
N ALA A 104 -14.47 -14.93 14.59
CA ALA A 104 -14.94 -13.60 14.20
C ALA A 104 -13.79 -12.59 14.12
N ARG A 105 -12.85 -12.64 15.08
CA ARG A 105 -11.66 -11.80 15.05
C ARG A 105 -10.77 -12.12 13.87
N TYR A 106 -10.55 -13.39 13.56
CA TYR A 106 -9.75 -13.79 12.41
C TYR A 106 -10.29 -13.18 11.10
N VAL A 107 -11.59 -13.32 10.86
CA VAL A 107 -12.24 -12.73 9.68
C VAL A 107 -12.08 -11.21 9.67
N ALA A 108 -12.31 -10.53 10.80
CA ALA A 108 -12.22 -9.08 10.87
C ALA A 108 -10.79 -8.55 10.59
N GLU A 109 -9.75 -9.24 11.06
CA GLU A 109 -8.36 -8.84 10.84
C GLU A 109 -7.94 -9.06 9.37
N ILE A 110 -8.37 -10.18 8.77
CA ILE A 110 -8.16 -10.46 7.33
C ILE A 110 -8.89 -9.43 6.46
N ASP A 111 -10.16 -9.13 6.77
CA ASP A 111 -10.94 -8.11 6.08
C ASP A 111 -10.32 -6.71 6.21
N ALA A 112 -9.71 -6.39 7.36
CA ALA A 112 -9.02 -5.11 7.56
C ALA A 112 -7.79 -4.96 6.65
N VAL A 113 -7.03 -6.04 6.42
CA VAL A 113 -5.93 -6.04 5.45
C VAL A 113 -6.50 -5.83 4.04
N HIS A 114 -7.52 -6.58 3.63
CA HIS A 114 -8.14 -6.39 2.34
C HIS A 114 -8.67 -4.96 2.14
N ALA A 115 -9.35 -4.38 3.13
CA ALA A 115 -9.89 -3.02 3.04
C ALA A 115 -8.79 -1.95 2.85
N ARG A 116 -7.63 -2.11 3.50
CA ARG A 116 -6.44 -1.26 3.27
C ARG A 116 -6.01 -1.33 1.80
N PHE A 117 -5.94 -2.52 1.22
CA PHE A 117 -5.45 -2.72 -0.15
C PHE A 117 -6.50 -2.52 -1.26
N GLU A 118 -7.79 -2.72 -1.01
CA GLU A 118 -8.87 -2.35 -1.92
C GLU A 118 -8.95 -0.83 -2.10
N THR A 119 -8.74 -0.08 -1.01
CA THR A 119 -8.57 1.37 -1.08
C THR A 119 -7.40 1.75 -2.00
N CYS A 120 -6.32 0.95 -2.05
CA CYS A 120 -5.23 1.14 -3.01
C CYS A 120 -5.65 0.91 -4.47
N ARG A 121 -6.47 -0.10 -4.74
CA ARG A 121 -6.88 -0.52 -6.10
C ARG A 121 -7.90 0.43 -6.73
N ALA A 122 -8.87 0.91 -5.94
CA ALA A 122 -9.94 1.77 -6.44
C ALA A 122 -9.45 3.12 -6.97
N VAL A 123 -8.31 3.63 -6.49
CA VAL A 123 -7.75 4.92 -6.99
C VAL A 123 -6.73 4.75 -8.12
N ALA A 124 -6.40 3.52 -8.49
CA ALA A 124 -5.55 3.22 -9.64
C ALA A 124 -6.33 3.08 -10.96
N SER A 125 -7.67 3.12 -10.90
CA SER A 125 -8.61 2.97 -12.03
C SER A 125 -9.05 4.33 -12.57
#